data_AF-A0A0S7EMU2-F1
#
_entry.id   AF-A0A0S7EMU2-F1
#
_cell.length_a   1.000
_cell.length_b   1.000
_cell.length_c   1.000
_cell.angle_alpha   90.00
_cell.angle_beta   90.00
_cell.angle_gamma   90.00
#
_symmetry.space_group_name_H-M   'P 1'
#
loop_
_entity.id
_entity.type
_entity.pdbx_description
1 polymer ?
#
loop_
_entity_poly.entity_id
_entity_poly.type
_entity_poly.pdbx_seq_one_letter_code
_entity_poly.pdbx_strand_id
1 'polypeptide(L)'
;MELYREELRDLLDINTNHKELLIRDDEKGNTVVIGAREMVVTSAEELLSALEMGNALRHTGATGMNEQSSRSHVILTLQVHIRSHSNKNPSVKTVRSSKLCLVDLAGSERASKTGNTGAQFKESALINTGLLALGNVIRALSDRGRSRRGNSCSSPHVPYRDAKITRLLRDSLGGNAHTVMVACVSPS
;
A
#
# COMPACT_ATOMS: atom_id res chain seq x y z
N MET A 1 -0.52 8.28 0.82
CA MET A 1 0.96 8.14 0.79
C MET A 1 1.36 7.63 -0.58
N GLU A 2 2.54 8.01 -1.04
CA GLU A 2 3.15 7.52 -2.28
C GLU A 2 4.41 6.70 -1.96
N LEU A 3 4.63 5.62 -2.69
CA LEU A 3 5.89 4.87 -2.72
C LEU A 3 6.50 5.02 -4.11
N TYR A 4 7.60 5.75 -4.20
CA TYR A 4 8.31 6.04 -5.44
C TYR A 4 9.79 5.72 -5.27
N ARG A 5 10.35 4.84 -6.11
CA ARG A 5 11.77 4.38 -6.03
C ARG A 5 12.18 3.87 -4.63
N GLU A 6 11.32 3.06 -4.01
CA GLU A 6 11.50 2.59 -2.62
C GLU A 6 11.60 3.72 -1.57
N GLU A 7 11.21 4.96 -1.90
CA GLU A 7 11.09 6.07 -0.96
C GLU A 7 9.61 6.34 -0.69
N LEU A 8 9.30 6.58 0.58
CA LEU A 8 7.94 6.91 1.01
C LEU A 8 7.77 8.43 1.06
N ARG A 9 6.63 8.91 0.58
CA ARG A 9 6.24 10.32 0.64
C ARG A 9 4.84 10.48 1.21
N ASP A 10 4.71 11.42 2.13
CA ASP A 10 3.43 11.75 2.73
C ASP A 10 2.65 12.67 1.79
N LEU A 11 1.50 12.21 1.29
CA LEU A 11 0.65 12.99 0.39
C LEU A 11 -0.37 13.86 1.15
N LEU A 12 -0.40 13.81 2.48
CA LEU A 12 -1.23 14.70 3.30
C LEU A 12 -0.42 15.87 3.88
N ASP A 13 0.87 15.94 3.59
CA ASP A 13 1.80 16.90 4.16
C ASP A 13 2.66 17.55 3.07
N ILE A 14 2.58 18.88 2.98
CA ILE A 14 3.32 19.67 1.99
C ILE A 14 4.83 19.63 2.28
N ASN A 15 5.22 19.43 3.55
CA ASN A 15 6.62 19.43 3.99
C ASN A 15 7.22 18.02 4.09
N THR A 16 6.87 17.13 3.15
CA THR A 16 7.33 15.73 3.16
C THR A 16 8.84 15.54 3.01
N ASN A 17 9.61 16.53 2.52
CA ASN A 17 11.04 16.37 2.22
C ASN A 17 11.94 16.19 3.46
N HIS A 18 11.46 16.51 4.67
CA HIS A 18 12.22 16.36 5.91
C HIS A 18 11.65 15.29 6.85
N LYS A 19 10.65 14.53 6.39
CA LYS A 19 9.91 13.59 7.21
C LYS A 19 10.36 12.17 6.92
N GLU A 20 10.94 11.51 7.91
CA GLU A 20 11.29 10.10 7.80
C GLU A 20 10.04 9.23 8.03
N LEU A 21 9.64 8.49 7.00
CA LEU A 21 8.52 7.54 7.06
C LEU A 21 9.06 6.11 7.27
N LEU A 22 8.69 5.49 8.38
CA LEU A 22 9.22 4.19 8.79
C LEU A 22 8.12 3.13 8.84
N ILE A 23 8.31 2.03 8.11
CA ILE A 23 7.43 0.87 8.18
C ILE A 23 7.82 0.03 9.41
N ARG A 24 6.88 -0.16 10.34
CA ARG A 24 7.03 -0.98 11.54
C ARG A 24 5.85 -1.93 11.71
N ASP A 25 6.01 -2.91 12.56
CA ASP A 25 4.91 -3.76 13.03
C ASP A 25 4.45 -3.23 14.41
N ASP A 26 3.14 -3.15 14.64
CA ASP A 26 2.58 -2.85 15.95
C ASP A 26 2.61 -4.09 16.89
N GLU A 27 2.22 -3.91 18.14
CA GLU A 27 2.16 -5.01 19.14
C GLU A 27 1.22 -6.15 18.75
N LYS A 28 0.27 -5.88 17.84
CA LYS A 28 -0.70 -6.84 17.32
C LYS A 28 -0.21 -7.49 16.02
N GLY A 29 0.99 -7.13 15.56
CA GLY A 29 1.60 -7.64 14.33
C GLY A 29 1.08 -7.00 13.04
N ASN A 30 0.32 -5.91 13.12
CA ASN A 30 -0.13 -5.15 11.96
C ASN A 30 0.96 -4.20 11.46
N THR A 31 0.99 -3.97 10.16
CA THR A 31 1.93 -3.03 9.55
C THR A 31 1.46 -1.59 9.74
N VAL A 32 2.30 -0.75 10.33
CA VAL A 32 2.07 0.68 10.56
C VAL A 32 3.19 1.52 9.93
N VAL A 33 2.85 2.73 9.48
CA VAL A 33 3.82 3.69 8.95
C VAL A 33 3.97 4.83 9.95
N ILE A 34 5.09 4.83 10.66
CA ILE A 34 5.43 5.88 11.62
C ILE A 34 5.85 7.13 10.86
N GLY A 35 5.36 8.28 11.32
CA GLY A 35 5.62 9.58 10.70
C GLY A 35 4.62 9.94 9.60
N ALA A 36 3.71 9.05 9.19
CA ALA A 36 2.65 9.44 8.26
C ALA A 36 1.64 10.36 8.97
N ARG A 37 1.21 11.45 8.31
CA ARG A 37 0.14 12.30 8.82
C ARG A 37 -1.19 11.57 8.70
N GLU A 38 -2.01 11.68 9.74
CA GLU A 38 -3.40 11.26 9.73
C GLU A 38 -4.30 12.50 9.77
N MET A 39 -5.42 12.44 9.05
CA MET A 39 -6.42 13.51 8.99
C MET A 39 -7.78 12.93 9.37
N VAL A 40 -8.44 13.55 10.34
CA VAL A 40 -9.82 13.21 10.67
C VAL A 40 -10.72 13.86 9.62
N VAL A 41 -11.56 13.04 8.99
CA VAL A 41 -12.58 13.49 8.04
C VAL A 41 -13.95 13.09 8.57
N THR A 42 -14.93 13.98 8.40
CA THR A 42 -16.29 13.84 8.93
C THR A 42 -17.35 13.74 7.84
N SER A 43 -16.99 14.04 6.58
CA SER A 43 -17.87 13.92 5.42
C SER A 43 -17.15 13.32 4.20
N ALA A 44 -17.93 12.91 3.20
CA ALA A 44 -17.39 12.40 1.94
C ALA A 44 -16.67 13.50 1.15
N GLU A 45 -17.17 14.73 1.22
CA GLU A 45 -16.59 15.90 0.57
C GLU A 45 -15.21 16.23 1.16
N GLU A 46 -15.06 16.17 2.49
CA GLU A 46 -13.75 16.35 3.15
C GLU A 46 -12.76 15.28 2.73
N LEU A 47 -13.20 14.01 2.62
CA LEU A 47 -12.37 12.92 2.14
C LEU A 47 -11.93 13.13 0.68
N LEU A 48 -12.85 13.53 -0.19
CA LEU A 48 -12.55 13.81 -1.60
C LEU A 48 -11.60 15.01 -1.74
N SER A 49 -11.79 16.07 -0.95
CA SER A 49 -10.87 17.21 -0.93
C SER A 49 -9.47 16.82 -0.47
N ALA A 50 -9.35 15.97 0.56
CA ALA A 50 -8.06 15.44 1.01
C ALA A 50 -7.38 14.59 -0.07
N LEU A 51 -8.16 13.80 -0.83
CA LEU A 51 -7.67 13.02 -1.95
C LEU A 51 -7.15 13.91 -3.09
N GLU A 52 -7.90 14.95 -3.46
CA GLU A 52 -7.51 15.92 -4.48
C GLU A 52 -6.22 16.66 -4.11
N MET A 53 -6.11 17.12 -2.85
CA MET A 53 -4.88 17.73 -2.35
C MET A 53 -3.70 16.77 -2.44
N GLY A 54 -3.88 15.50 -2.04
CA GLY A 54 -2.82 14.50 -2.13
C GLY A 54 -2.40 14.17 -3.56
N ASN A 55 -3.35 14.13 -4.49
CA ASN A 55 -3.06 13.99 -5.91
C ASN A 55 -2.32 15.21 -6.48
N ALA A 56 -2.67 16.42 -6.05
CA ALA A 56 -1.94 17.63 -6.44
C ALA A 56 -0.48 17.57 -5.95
N LEU A 57 -0.23 17.12 -4.72
CA LEU A 57 1.14 16.93 -4.20
C LEU A 57 1.90 15.82 -4.93
N ARG A 58 1.20 14.75 -5.33
CA ARG A 58 1.78 13.72 -6.22
C ARG A 58 2.23 14.32 -7.54
N HIS A 59 1.46 15.26 -8.10
CA HIS A 59 1.76 15.93 -9.38
C HIS A 59 2.87 16.99 -9.29
N THR A 60 3.04 17.70 -8.17
CA THR A 60 3.99 18.83 -8.06
C THR A 60 5.42 18.43 -7.71
N GLY A 61 5.64 17.19 -7.26
CA GLY A 61 6.95 16.70 -6.82
C GLY A 61 7.98 16.40 -7.92
N ALA A 62 7.71 16.72 -9.20
CA ALA A 62 8.60 16.37 -10.31
C ALA A 62 9.04 17.58 -11.15
N THR A 63 10.35 17.79 -11.17
CA THR A 63 11.08 18.40 -12.28
C THR A 63 10.64 17.78 -13.61
N GLY A 64 10.39 18.63 -14.60
CA GLY A 64 9.60 18.31 -15.80
C GLY A 64 9.94 17.03 -16.56
N MET A 65 8.89 16.48 -17.16
CA MET A 65 8.83 15.31 -18.05
C MET A 65 8.77 13.94 -17.35
N ASN A 66 7.56 13.46 -17.04
CA ASN A 66 7.07 12.09 -17.32
C ASN A 66 5.64 11.88 -16.80
N GLU A 67 4.91 10.95 -17.43
CA GLU A 67 3.59 10.46 -17.01
C GLU A 67 3.70 9.66 -15.71
N GLN A 68 3.76 10.39 -14.58
CA GLN A 68 4.21 9.93 -13.27
C GLN A 68 3.26 8.93 -12.57
N SER A 69 1.99 8.87 -12.98
CA SER A 69 1.00 7.95 -12.38
C SER A 69 1.36 6.48 -12.58
N SER A 70 2.07 6.15 -13.67
CA SER A 70 2.53 4.78 -13.97
C SER A 70 3.74 4.33 -13.15
N ARG A 71 4.43 5.26 -12.46
CA ARG A 71 5.77 5.02 -11.88
C ARG A 71 5.84 5.03 -10.36
N SER A 72 4.73 5.28 -9.68
CA SER A 72 4.65 5.21 -8.23
C SER A 72 3.43 4.41 -7.79
N HIS A 73 3.54 3.81 -6.61
CA HIS A 73 2.40 3.18 -5.97
C HIS A 73 1.74 4.20 -5.04
N VAL A 74 0.41 4.33 -5.09
CA VAL A 74 -0.33 5.16 -4.15
C VAL A 74 -1.13 4.27 -3.22
N ILE A 75 -1.07 4.61 -1.94
CA ILE A 75 -1.79 3.92 -0.89
C ILE A 75 -2.63 4.95 -0.13
N LEU A 76 -3.95 4.79 -0.22
CA LEU A 76 -4.93 5.47 0.61
C LEU A 76 -5.39 4.51 1.71
N THR A 77 -5.23 4.92 2.96
CA THR A 77 -5.69 4.15 4.12
C THR A 77 -6.75 4.93 4.86
N LEU A 78 -7.94 4.36 4.97
CA LEU A 78 -9.05 4.89 5.74
C LEU A 78 -9.24 4.03 6.98
N GLN A 79 -9.10 4.64 8.15
CA GLN A 79 -9.38 4.01 9.43
C GLN A 79 -10.74 4.48 9.93
N VAL A 80 -11.63 3.53 10.20
CA VAL A 80 -12.98 3.79 10.69
C VAL A 80 -13.08 3.25 12.11
N HIS A 81 -13.39 4.14 13.06
CA HIS A 81 -13.60 3.80 14.45
C HIS A 81 -15.07 4.00 14.83
N ILE A 82 -15.75 2.90 15.15
CA ILE A 82 -17.15 2.90 15.59
C ILE A 82 -17.16 2.69 17.09
N ARG A 83 -17.75 3.64 17.82
CA ARG A 83 -18.01 3.52 19.26
C ARG A 83 -19.47 3.14 19.45
N SER A 84 -19.75 1.97 20.01
CA SER A 84 -21.10 1.53 20.36
C SER A 84 -21.24 1.50 21.89
N HIS A 85 -22.44 1.87 22.35
CA HIS A 85 -22.84 1.77 23.75
C HIS A 85 -23.72 0.54 23.89
N SER A 86 -23.41 -0.34 24.84
CA SER A 86 -24.27 -1.47 25.14
C SER A 86 -25.56 -0.98 25.80
N ASN A 87 -26.72 -1.25 25.18
CA ASN A 87 -28.03 -0.95 25.78
C ASN A 87 -28.24 -1.65 27.13
N LYS A 88 -27.55 -2.76 27.40
CA LYS A 88 -27.65 -3.51 28.66
C LYS A 88 -26.74 -2.97 29.76
N ASN A 89 -25.69 -2.24 29.39
CA ASN A 89 -24.73 -1.70 30.36
C ASN A 89 -24.05 -0.44 29.77
N PRO A 90 -24.52 0.78 30.09
CA PRO A 90 -23.99 2.02 29.52
C PRO A 90 -22.52 2.31 29.89
N SER A 91 -21.97 1.58 30.87
CA SER A 91 -20.55 1.58 31.23
C SER A 91 -19.66 0.80 30.25
N VAL A 92 -20.22 -0.13 29.47
CA VAL A 92 -19.48 -0.94 28.49
C VAL A 92 -19.46 -0.20 27.16
N LYS A 93 -18.33 0.45 26.88
CA LYS A 93 -18.03 1.07 25.59
C LYS A 93 -17.30 0.05 24.72
N THR A 94 -17.91 -0.37 23.63
CA THR A 94 -17.23 -1.19 22.62
C THR A 94 -16.69 -0.30 21.51
N VAL A 95 -15.39 -0.42 21.23
CA VAL A 95 -14.76 0.29 20.11
C VAL A 95 -14.40 -0.74 19.05
N ARG A 96 -15.05 -0.64 17.89
CA ARG A 96 -14.71 -1.43 16.71
C ARG A 96 -13.88 -0.57 15.78
N SER A 97 -12.72 -1.07 15.37
CA SER A 97 -11.85 -0.40 14.41
C SER A 97 -11.78 -1.25 13.13
N SER A 98 -11.88 -0.62 11.98
CA SER A 98 -11.73 -1.25 10.67
C SER A 98 -10.84 -0.41 9.76
N LYS A 99 -10.09 -1.06 8.87
CA LYS A 99 -9.17 -0.45 7.93
C LYS A 99 -9.64 -0.76 6.51
N LEU A 100 -9.89 0.27 5.70
CA LEU A 100 -10.04 0.17 4.25
C LEU A 100 -8.75 0.67 3.61
N CYS A 101 -8.16 -0.13 2.73
CA CYS A 101 -6.93 0.21 2.02
C CYS A 101 -7.22 0.18 0.52
N LEU A 102 -7.06 1.32 -0.15
CA LEU A 102 -7.16 1.45 -1.60
C LEU A 102 -5.75 1.69 -2.14
N VAL A 103 -5.33 0.84 -3.07
CA VAL A 103 -3.96 0.80 -3.56
C VAL A 103 -3.98 0.89 -5.08
N ASP A 104 -3.36 1.94 -5.59
CA ASP A 104 -3.06 2.11 -7.01
C ASP A 104 -1.61 1.66 -7.22
N LEU A 105 -1.43 0.56 -7.95
CA LEU A 105 -0.10 0.02 -8.21
C LEU A 105 0.46 0.63 -9.50
N ALA A 106 1.75 0.93 -9.47
CA ALA A 106 2.51 1.30 -10.66
C ALA A 106 2.35 0.25 -11.77
N GLY A 107 2.60 0.68 -13.01
CA GLY A 107 2.50 -0.14 -14.20
C GLY A 107 3.44 -1.35 -14.15
N SER A 108 2.93 -2.50 -14.61
CA SER A 108 3.68 -3.77 -14.66
C SER A 108 4.42 -3.97 -16.00
N GLU A 109 4.49 -2.95 -16.84
CA GLU A 109 5.13 -3.05 -18.14
C GLU A 109 6.64 -3.31 -18.03
N ARG A 110 7.13 -4.15 -18.94
CA ARG A 110 8.55 -4.46 -19.01
C ARG A 110 9.32 -3.24 -19.44
N ALA A 111 10.32 -2.84 -18.65
CA ALA A 111 11.24 -1.76 -18.98
C ALA A 111 11.83 -1.89 -20.40
N SER A 112 12.11 -3.12 -20.86
CA SER A 112 12.63 -3.40 -22.20
C SER A 112 11.69 -3.02 -23.35
N LYS A 113 10.36 -2.96 -23.12
CA LYS A 113 9.37 -2.56 -24.12
C LYS A 113 9.14 -1.04 -24.18
N THR A 114 9.62 -0.31 -23.18
CA THR A 114 9.38 1.15 -23.05
C THR A 114 10.40 2.00 -23.79
N GLY A 115 11.52 1.41 -24.26
CA GLY A 115 12.61 2.17 -24.88
C GLY A 115 13.39 3.06 -23.91
N ASN A 116 13.11 2.98 -22.60
CA ASN A 116 13.79 3.76 -21.57
C ASN A 116 15.29 3.42 -21.51
N THR A 117 16.15 4.43 -21.48
CA THR A 117 17.61 4.26 -21.38
C THR A 117 18.17 4.99 -20.16
N GLY A 118 19.36 4.59 -19.70
CA GLY A 118 20.07 5.26 -18.61
C GLY A 118 19.31 5.28 -17.28
N ALA A 119 19.05 6.48 -16.75
CA ALA A 119 18.40 6.67 -15.45
C ALA A 119 16.94 6.18 -15.43
N GLN A 120 16.21 6.37 -16.53
CA GLN A 120 14.81 5.92 -16.66
C GLN A 120 14.71 4.39 -16.64
N PHE A 121 15.68 3.69 -17.24
CA PHE A 121 15.74 2.22 -17.17
C PHE A 121 15.93 1.73 -15.73
N LYS A 122 16.85 2.36 -14.98
CA LYS A 122 17.09 2.03 -13.56
C LYS A 122 15.84 2.26 -12.71
N GLU A 123 15.13 3.35 -12.96
CA GLU A 123 13.85 3.66 -12.30
C GLU A 123 12.78 2.59 -12.61
N SER A 124 12.56 2.29 -13.89
CA SER A 124 11.60 1.25 -14.30
C SER A 124 11.96 -0.13 -13.75
N ALA A 125 13.24 -0.44 -13.59
CA ALA A 125 13.70 -1.69 -12.97
C ALA A 125 13.36 -1.74 -11.48
N LEU A 126 13.51 -0.64 -10.74
CA LEU A 126 13.16 -0.56 -9.32
C LEU A 126 11.65 -0.74 -9.10
N ILE A 127 10.82 -0.08 -9.91
CA ILE A 127 9.35 -0.21 -9.85
C ILE A 127 8.93 -1.67 -10.09
N ASN A 128 9.48 -2.28 -11.14
CA ASN A 128 9.21 -3.68 -11.47
C ASN A 128 9.72 -4.66 -10.41
N THR A 129 10.78 -4.30 -9.67
CA THR A 129 11.27 -5.12 -8.55
C THR A 129 10.22 -5.21 -7.43
N GLY A 130 9.55 -4.09 -7.10
CA GLY A 130 8.46 -4.09 -6.13
C GLY A 130 7.26 -4.96 -6.55
N LEU A 131 6.85 -4.87 -7.82
CA LEU A 131 5.76 -5.69 -8.37
C LEU A 131 6.14 -7.18 -8.47
N LEU A 132 7.40 -7.50 -8.79
CA LEU A 132 7.90 -8.86 -8.79
C LEU A 132 7.87 -9.47 -7.38
N ALA A 133 8.33 -8.73 -6.38
CA ALA A 133 8.27 -9.13 -4.97
C ALA A 133 6.81 -9.39 -4.55
N LEU A 134 5.88 -8.53 -4.96
CA LEU A 134 4.44 -8.71 -4.73
C LEU A 134 3.93 -10.03 -5.36
N GLY A 135 4.31 -10.31 -6.59
CA GLY A 135 3.99 -11.58 -7.26
C GLY A 135 4.55 -12.81 -6.52
N ASN A 136 5.77 -12.71 -6.00
CA ASN A 136 6.40 -13.78 -5.21
C ASN A 136 5.67 -14.02 -3.88
N VAL A 137 5.25 -12.95 -3.18
CA VAL A 137 4.44 -13.04 -1.96
C VAL A 137 3.10 -13.72 -2.23
N ILE A 138 2.37 -13.31 -3.28
CA ILE A 138 1.08 -13.90 -3.65
C ILE A 138 1.25 -15.39 -3.98
N ARG A 139 2.30 -15.76 -4.72
CA ARG A 139 2.62 -17.15 -5.03
C ARG A 139 2.87 -17.97 -3.77
N ALA A 140 3.73 -17.49 -2.87
CA ALA A 140 4.04 -18.17 -1.62
C ALA A 140 2.79 -18.36 -0.72
N LEU A 141 1.89 -17.37 -0.69
CA LEU A 141 0.62 -17.46 0.04
C LEU A 141 -0.34 -18.48 -0.56
N SER A 142 -0.43 -18.53 -1.89
CA SER A 142 -1.23 -19.52 -2.62
C SER A 142 -0.74 -20.95 -2.35
N ASP A 143 0.58 -21.16 -2.42
CA ASP A 143 1.20 -22.47 -2.18
C ASP A 143 1.05 -22.92 -0.72
N ARG A 144 1.13 -21.98 0.24
CA ARG A 144 0.83 -22.26 1.66
C ARG A 144 -0.62 -22.71 1.87
N GLY A 145 -1.58 -22.10 1.16
CA GLY A 145 -2.98 -22.50 1.19
C GLY A 145 -3.21 -23.93 0.65
N ARG A 146 -2.46 -24.33 -0.39
CA ARG A 146 -2.48 -25.69 -0.95
C ARG A 146 -1.79 -26.70 -0.04
N SER A 147 -0.64 -26.35 0.53
CA SER A 147 0.13 -27.24 1.42
C SER A 147 -0.60 -27.52 2.73
N ARG A 148 -1.46 -26.63 3.24
CA ARG A 148 -2.33 -26.91 4.40
C ARG A 148 -3.33 -28.05 4.16
N ARG A 149 -3.60 -28.44 2.91
CA ARG A 149 -4.44 -29.59 2.55
C ARG A 149 -3.64 -30.91 2.45
N GLY A 150 -2.31 -30.86 2.43
CA GLY A 150 -1.44 -32.04 2.48
C GLY A 150 -0.73 -32.12 3.84
N ASN A 151 -0.35 -33.32 4.28
CA ASN A 151 0.33 -33.57 5.56
C ASN A 151 1.79 -33.03 5.62
N SER A 152 2.14 -32.00 4.85
CA SER A 152 3.47 -31.37 4.90
C SER A 152 3.49 -30.24 5.94
N CYS A 153 4.33 -30.40 6.96
CA CYS A 153 4.49 -29.50 8.09
C CYS A 153 5.39 -28.27 7.81
N SER A 154 5.89 -28.09 6.58
CA SER A 154 6.69 -26.91 6.21
C SER A 154 5.84 -25.85 5.51
N SER A 155 5.40 -24.81 6.22
CA SER A 155 4.84 -23.63 5.55
C SER A 155 5.97 -22.83 4.91
N PRO A 156 5.98 -22.59 3.58
CA PRO A 156 7.03 -21.82 2.95
C PRO A 156 7.08 -20.40 3.53
N HIS A 157 8.31 -19.88 3.72
CA HIS A 157 8.52 -18.49 4.14
C HIS A 157 7.92 -17.54 3.10
N VAL A 158 7.16 -16.54 3.55
CA VAL A 158 6.57 -15.53 2.68
C VAL A 158 7.46 -14.28 2.69
N PRO A 159 8.03 -13.86 1.55
CA PRO A 159 9.09 -12.85 1.51
C PRO A 159 8.53 -11.41 1.53
N TYR A 160 7.77 -11.06 2.57
CA TYR A 160 7.22 -9.70 2.71
C TYR A 160 8.29 -8.61 2.84
N ARG A 161 9.55 -8.97 3.13
CA ARG A 161 10.64 -8.02 3.39
C ARG A 161 11.39 -7.58 2.13
N ASP A 162 11.17 -8.25 1.00
CA ASP A 162 11.92 -8.02 -0.24
C ASP A 162 11.64 -6.65 -0.86
N ALA A 163 10.45 -6.08 -0.63
CA ALA A 163 10.10 -4.73 -1.09
C ALA A 163 9.21 -4.00 -0.10
N LYS A 164 9.31 -2.66 -0.02
CA LYS A 164 8.46 -1.86 0.87
C LYS A 164 6.97 -2.02 0.55
N ILE A 165 6.60 -2.13 -0.72
CA ILE A 165 5.20 -2.38 -1.11
C ILE A 165 4.65 -3.66 -0.49
N THR A 166 5.43 -4.74 -0.47
CA THR A 166 5.00 -6.02 0.12
C THR A 166 4.88 -5.95 1.64
N ARG A 167 5.72 -5.14 2.31
CA ARG A 167 5.58 -4.87 3.74
C ARG A 167 4.29 -4.11 4.02
N LEU A 168 4.04 -3.01 3.31
CA LEU A 168 2.84 -2.18 3.46
C LEU A 168 1.55 -2.97 3.25
N LEU A 169 1.56 -3.92 2.32
CA LEU A 169 0.40 -4.75 1.97
C LEU A 169 0.34 -6.07 2.74
N ARG A 170 1.23 -6.32 3.70
CA ARG A 170 1.28 -7.58 4.46
C ARG A 170 -0.06 -7.92 5.09
N ASP A 171 -0.67 -6.95 5.78
CA ASP A 171 -1.96 -7.12 6.45
C ASP A 171 -3.08 -7.41 5.45
N SER A 172 -3.04 -6.78 4.28
CA SER A 172 -4.04 -6.94 3.23
C SER A 172 -3.90 -8.31 2.54
N LEU A 173 -2.68 -8.79 2.29
CA LEU A 173 -2.47 -10.01 1.49
C LEU A 173 -2.53 -11.30 2.31
N GLY A 174 -1.98 -11.30 3.53
CA GLY A 174 -1.91 -12.51 4.36
C GLY A 174 -2.40 -12.33 5.80
N GLY A 175 -2.94 -11.16 6.13
CA GLY A 175 -3.54 -10.86 7.43
C GLY A 175 -5.05 -11.07 7.47
N ASN A 176 -5.70 -10.37 8.39
CA ASN A 176 -7.15 -10.42 8.60
C ASN A 176 -7.87 -9.35 7.75
N ALA A 177 -7.78 -9.48 6.43
CA ALA A 177 -8.39 -8.56 5.49
C ALA A 177 -9.15 -9.30 4.38
N HIS A 178 -10.25 -8.71 3.92
CA HIS A 178 -10.88 -9.11 2.67
C HIS A 178 -10.25 -8.31 1.53
N THR A 179 -9.52 -9.00 0.66
CA THR A 179 -8.73 -8.37 -0.39
C THR A 179 -9.28 -8.70 -1.77
N VAL A 180 -9.50 -7.65 -2.55
CA VAL A 180 -9.96 -7.71 -3.93
C VAL A 180 -8.87 -7.07 -4.78
N MET A 181 -8.49 -7.75 -5.88
CA MET A 181 -7.54 -7.22 -6.85
C MET A 181 -8.28 -6.96 -8.16
N VAL A 182 -8.16 -5.74 -8.69
CA VAL A 182 -8.67 -5.36 -10.00
C VAL A 182 -7.50 -5.40 -10.98
N ALA A 183 -7.56 -6.29 -11.97
CA ALA A 183 -6.54 -6.40 -13.00
C ALA A 183 -6.95 -5.63 -14.26
N CYS A 184 -6.21 -4.58 -14.59
CA CYS A 184 -6.39 -3.82 -15.82
C CYS A 184 -5.57 -4.48 -16.94
N VAL A 185 -6.25 -5.12 -17.89
CA VAL A 185 -5.59 -5.84 -19.00
C VAL A 185 -5.69 -5.01 -20.28
N SER A 186 -4.54 -4.80 -20.94
CA SER A 186 -4.47 -4.20 -22.27
C SER A 186 -4.37 -5.29 -23.35
N PRO A 187 -5.03 -5.16 -24.51
CA PRO A 187 -4.93 -6.13 -25.62
C PRO A 187 -3.60 -6.09 -26.40
N SER A 188 -2.62 -5.29 -25.96
CA SER A 188 -1.37 -4.96 -26.64
C SER A 188 -0.25 -6.00 -26.51
#